data_AF-A0A081S5I3-F1
#
_entry.id   AF-A0A081S5I3-F1
#
_cell.length_a   1.000
_cell.length_b   1.000
_cell.length_c   1.000
_cell.angle_alpha   90.00
_cell.angle_beta   90.00
_cell.angle_gamma   90.00
#
_symmetry.space_group_name_H-M   'P 1'
#
loop_
_entity.id
_entity.type
_entity.pdbx_description
1 polymer ?
#
loop_
_entity_poly.entity_id
_entity_poly.type
_entity_poly.pdbx_seq_one_letter_code
_entity_poly.pdbx_strand_id
1 'polypeptide(L)'
;MPENSPIAERVLGDLLPERLTWTLCIHIDKGKEVWVIAGMLAQYLESATDSVIVRDDKENPIGTIGGKEIMENLLKNPTSSLFYGTKVEDIMEPNPVVISRDTKYKDLIESWKERGRAYAVIANEWGFYSAISAQKILEIGKRCITELSIEDMPKKKLVTFKKDDTFGNVINSMFENKTRKLFLEGKS
;
A
#
# COMPACT_ATOMS: atom_id res chain seq x y z
N MET A 1 -18.52 -8.82 20.64
CA MET A 1 -17.58 -9.30 21.69
C MET A 1 -17.46 -8.26 22.80
N PRO A 2 -17.06 -8.59 24.04
CA PRO A 2 -17.02 -7.60 25.12
C PRO A 2 -15.92 -6.55 24.87
N GLU A 3 -16.18 -5.31 25.26
CA GLU A 3 -15.30 -4.13 25.12
C GLU A 3 -13.91 -4.28 25.77
N ASN A 4 -13.66 -5.34 26.55
CA ASN A 4 -12.45 -5.57 27.33
C ASN A 4 -11.33 -6.38 26.65
N SER A 5 -11.50 -6.78 25.39
CA SER A 5 -10.43 -7.47 24.64
C SER A 5 -9.43 -6.46 24.03
N PRO A 6 -8.10 -6.74 24.05
CA PRO A 6 -7.13 -5.89 23.39
C PRO A 6 -7.50 -5.65 21.92
N ILE A 7 -7.32 -4.41 21.43
CA ILE A 7 -7.67 -4.03 20.05
C ILE A 7 -7.03 -4.95 19.01
N ALA A 8 -5.81 -5.41 19.29
CA ALA A 8 -5.09 -6.38 18.46
C ALA A 8 -5.84 -7.70 18.23
N GLU A 9 -6.62 -8.17 19.21
CA GLU A 9 -7.36 -9.42 19.16
C GLU A 9 -8.78 -9.27 18.62
N ARG A 10 -9.25 -8.03 18.44
CA ARG A 10 -10.58 -7.74 17.91
C ARG A 10 -10.61 -7.88 16.39
N VAL A 11 -11.75 -8.31 15.88
CA VAL A 11 -12.00 -8.43 14.44
C VAL A 11 -12.29 -7.07 13.80
N LEU A 12 -11.91 -6.89 12.55
CA LEU A 12 -12.06 -5.63 11.83
C LEU A 12 -13.53 -5.20 11.68
N GLY A 13 -14.45 -6.16 11.55
CA GLY A 13 -15.89 -5.93 11.51
C GLY A 13 -16.44 -5.30 12.79
N ASP A 14 -15.84 -5.55 13.95
CA ASP A 14 -16.23 -4.92 15.22
C ASP A 14 -15.57 -3.54 15.40
N LEU A 15 -14.38 -3.35 14.82
CA LEU A 15 -13.60 -2.11 14.95
C LEU A 15 -14.07 -1.03 13.97
N LEU A 16 -14.57 -1.42 12.79
CA LEU A 16 -15.06 -0.55 11.72
C LEU A 16 -16.43 -1.02 11.20
N PRO A 17 -17.46 -1.13 12.06
CA PRO A 17 -18.70 -1.85 11.73
C PRO A 17 -19.39 -1.38 10.46
N GLU A 18 -19.50 -0.06 10.29
CA GLU A 18 -20.14 0.55 9.13
C GLU A 18 -19.14 0.90 8.03
N ARG A 19 -17.89 1.25 8.39
CA ARG A 19 -16.94 1.91 7.48
C ARG A 19 -15.89 1.01 6.86
N LEU A 20 -15.91 -0.28 7.17
CA LEU A 20 -14.91 -1.23 6.69
C LEU A 20 -14.90 -1.32 5.15
N THR A 21 -16.06 -1.25 4.51
CA THR A 21 -16.21 -1.37 3.05
C THR A 21 -16.39 -0.02 2.33
N TRP A 22 -16.22 1.11 3.00
CA TRP A 22 -16.56 2.44 2.44
C TRP A 22 -15.50 3.06 1.52
N THR A 23 -14.28 2.51 1.50
CA THR A 23 -13.21 3.06 0.66
C THR A 23 -13.20 2.34 -0.69
N LEU A 24 -13.32 3.11 -1.76
CA LEU A 24 -13.26 2.59 -3.13
C LEU A 24 -11.95 1.82 -3.36
N CYS A 25 -12.06 0.64 -3.95
CA CYS A 25 -10.90 -0.08 -4.46
C CYS A 25 -10.69 0.28 -5.94
N ILE A 26 -9.58 0.96 -6.21
CA ILE A 26 -9.12 1.17 -7.58
C ILE A 26 -8.54 -0.15 -8.10
N HIS A 27 -8.94 -0.52 -9.31
CA HIS A 27 -8.51 -1.76 -9.95
C HIS A 27 -8.18 -1.52 -11.43
N ILE A 28 -7.39 -2.44 -11.97
CA ILE A 28 -7.06 -2.54 -13.40
C ILE A 28 -7.16 -4.01 -13.82
N ASP A 29 -7.65 -4.27 -15.01
CA ASP A 29 -7.72 -5.64 -15.52
C ASP A 29 -6.35 -6.07 -16.06
N LYS A 30 -6.05 -7.37 -16.01
CA LYS A 30 -4.89 -7.96 -16.68
C LYS A 30 -4.89 -7.64 -18.19
N GLY A 31 -3.72 -7.74 -18.82
CA GLY A 31 -3.49 -7.45 -20.23
C GLY A 31 -3.37 -5.96 -20.56
N LYS A 32 -3.62 -5.07 -19.60
CA LYS A 32 -3.36 -3.63 -19.73
C LYS A 32 -1.87 -3.35 -19.63
N GLU A 33 -1.42 -2.30 -20.31
CA GLU A 33 -0.02 -1.90 -20.32
C GLU A 33 0.35 -1.07 -19.09
N VAL A 34 1.63 -1.12 -18.73
CA VAL A 34 2.16 -0.42 -17.54
C VAL A 34 1.95 1.09 -17.62
N TRP A 35 1.94 1.70 -18.81
CA TRP A 35 1.67 3.14 -18.92
C TRP A 35 0.27 3.53 -18.41
N VAL A 36 -0.72 2.64 -18.56
CA VAL A 36 -2.09 2.89 -18.10
C VAL A 36 -2.11 3.01 -16.58
N ILE A 37 -1.51 2.04 -15.87
CA ILE A 37 -1.43 2.08 -14.42
C ILE A 37 -0.56 3.23 -13.92
N ALA A 38 0.53 3.58 -14.62
CA ALA A 38 1.34 4.75 -14.27
C ALA A 38 0.51 6.04 -14.34
N GLY A 39 -0.30 6.21 -15.39
CA GLY A 39 -1.23 7.32 -15.53
C GLY A 39 -2.32 7.33 -14.47
N MET A 40 -2.90 6.17 -14.15
CA MET A 40 -3.87 6.03 -13.07
C MET A 40 -3.27 6.42 -11.71
N LEU A 41 -2.09 5.88 -11.38
CA LEU A 41 -1.41 6.21 -10.12
C LEU A 41 -1.09 7.70 -10.04
N ALA A 42 -0.70 8.36 -11.12
CA ALA A 42 -0.49 9.82 -11.10
C ALA A 42 -1.74 10.60 -10.68
N GLN A 43 -2.93 10.10 -10.98
CA GLN A 43 -4.21 10.70 -10.56
C GLN A 43 -4.64 10.27 -9.15
N TYR A 44 -4.42 9.00 -8.79
CA TYR A 44 -4.89 8.43 -7.52
C TYR A 44 -3.90 8.50 -6.36
N LEU A 45 -2.63 8.83 -6.61
CA LEU A 45 -1.62 9.05 -5.56
C LEU A 45 -2.00 10.23 -4.64
N GLU A 46 -2.86 11.14 -5.10
CA GLU A 46 -3.44 12.20 -4.27
C GLU A 46 -4.63 11.72 -3.42
N SER A 47 -5.20 10.53 -3.69
CA SER A 47 -6.54 10.13 -3.23
C SER A 47 -6.60 8.84 -2.40
N ALA A 48 -5.71 8.67 -1.42
CA ALA A 48 -5.80 7.68 -0.32
C ALA A 48 -5.30 6.24 -0.55
N THR A 49 -4.83 5.87 -1.75
CA THR A 49 -4.24 4.54 -2.01
C THR A 49 -2.94 4.62 -2.81
N ASP A 50 -1.89 3.95 -2.35
CA ASP A 50 -0.58 3.84 -3.03
C ASP A 50 -0.47 2.61 -3.95
N SER A 51 -1.57 1.86 -4.08
CA SER A 51 -1.64 0.55 -4.71
C SER A 51 -2.99 0.36 -5.40
N VAL A 52 -2.98 -0.36 -6.52
CA VAL A 52 -4.15 -0.74 -7.33
C VAL A 52 -4.22 -2.26 -7.39
N ILE A 53 -5.44 -2.81 -7.38
CA ILE A 53 -5.65 -4.25 -7.59
C ILE A 53 -5.58 -4.59 -9.07
N VAL A 54 -4.87 -5.67 -9.40
CA VAL A 54 -4.93 -6.30 -10.73
C VAL A 54 -5.97 -7.42 -10.68
N ARG A 55 -6.88 -7.47 -11.66
CA ARG A 55 -7.94 -8.48 -11.76
C ARG A 55 -7.76 -9.42 -12.94
N ASP A 56 -8.26 -10.65 -12.80
CA ASP A 56 -8.44 -11.56 -13.93
C ASP A 56 -9.74 -11.29 -14.71
N ASP A 57 -9.98 -12.07 -15.76
CA ASP A 57 -11.17 -11.96 -16.63
C ASP A 57 -12.48 -12.32 -15.90
N LYS A 58 -12.40 -12.88 -14.69
CA LYS A 58 -13.53 -13.21 -13.81
C LYS A 58 -13.66 -12.20 -12.67
N GLU A 59 -12.98 -11.06 -12.77
CA GLU A 59 -12.93 -9.98 -11.78
C GLU A 59 -12.31 -10.36 -10.42
N ASN A 60 -11.63 -11.51 -10.32
CA ASN A 60 -10.94 -11.90 -9.09
C ASN A 60 -9.65 -11.08 -8.93
N PRO A 61 -9.30 -10.66 -7.71
CA PRO A 61 -8.05 -9.98 -7.44
C PRO A 61 -6.88 -10.97 -7.51
N ILE A 62 -5.96 -10.76 -8.45
CA ILE A 62 -4.81 -11.65 -8.70
C ILE A 62 -3.46 -11.06 -8.29
N GLY A 63 -3.40 -9.74 -8.11
CA GLY A 63 -2.20 -9.07 -7.62
C GLY A 63 -2.44 -7.63 -7.21
N THR A 64 -1.37 -6.97 -6.77
CA THR A 64 -1.34 -5.53 -6.50
C THR A 64 -0.19 -4.89 -7.24
N ILE A 65 -0.40 -3.67 -7.71
CA ILE A 65 0.62 -2.89 -8.41
C ILE A 65 0.59 -1.45 -7.92
N GLY A 66 1.76 -0.88 -7.68
CA GLY A 66 1.92 0.49 -7.23
C GLY A 66 3.21 1.11 -7.77
N GLY A 67 3.57 2.27 -7.22
CA GLY A 67 4.82 2.94 -7.60
C GLY A 67 6.06 2.08 -7.36
N LYS A 68 6.04 1.21 -6.35
CA LYS A 68 7.15 0.31 -6.01
C LYS A 68 7.52 -0.58 -7.21
N GLU A 69 6.58 -1.36 -7.73
CA GLU A 69 6.83 -2.32 -8.81
C GLU A 69 7.29 -1.63 -10.09
N ILE A 70 6.68 -0.48 -10.43
CA ILE A 70 7.06 0.31 -11.60
C ILE A 70 8.50 0.82 -11.45
N MET A 71 8.85 1.38 -10.30
CA MET A 71 10.19 1.92 -10.04
C MET A 71 11.25 0.83 -9.99
N GLU A 72 10.96 -0.34 -9.41
CA GLU A 72 11.89 -1.48 -9.41
C GLU A 72 12.20 -1.96 -10.83
N ASN A 73 11.19 -2.01 -11.70
CA ASN A 73 11.38 -2.43 -13.10
C ASN A 73 12.06 -1.33 -13.94
N LEU A 74 11.77 -0.07 -13.66
CA LEU A 74 12.44 1.06 -14.32
C LEU A 74 13.94 1.08 -14.02
N LEU A 75 14.34 0.77 -12.79
CA LEU A 75 15.76 0.65 -12.42
C LEU A 75 16.46 -0.51 -13.14
N LYS A 76 15.77 -1.63 -13.37
CA LYS A 76 16.32 -2.80 -14.05
C LYS A 76 16.45 -2.61 -15.56
N ASN A 77 15.47 -1.96 -16.19
CA ASN A 77 15.43 -1.75 -17.63
C ASN A 77 14.75 -0.41 -17.97
N PRO A 78 15.49 0.72 -17.95
CA PRO A 78 14.95 2.07 -18.12
C PRO A 78 14.67 2.39 -19.60
N THR A 79 13.75 1.64 -20.21
CA THR A 79 13.38 1.80 -21.62
C THR A 79 11.87 2.01 -21.76
N SER A 80 11.46 2.63 -22.87
CA SER A 80 10.04 2.87 -23.15
C SER A 80 9.22 1.58 -23.28
N SER A 81 9.86 0.44 -23.58
CA SER A 81 9.19 -0.86 -23.64
C SER A 81 8.59 -1.29 -22.29
N LEU A 82 9.13 -0.82 -21.16
CA LEU A 82 8.50 -1.05 -19.86
C LEU A 82 7.05 -0.51 -19.86
N PHE A 83 6.85 0.68 -20.41
CA PHE A 83 5.55 1.34 -20.35
C PHE A 83 4.59 0.86 -21.45
N TYR A 84 5.10 0.65 -22.67
CA TYR A 84 4.28 0.36 -23.86
C TYR A 84 4.32 -1.09 -24.32
N GLY A 85 5.23 -1.92 -23.80
CA GLY A 85 5.41 -3.31 -24.21
C GLY A 85 5.22 -4.34 -23.09
N THR A 86 5.16 -3.91 -21.83
CA THR A 86 4.96 -4.77 -20.66
C THR A 86 3.52 -4.68 -20.15
N LYS A 87 2.95 -5.81 -19.74
CA LYS A 87 1.62 -5.87 -19.16
C LYS A 87 1.68 -5.79 -17.64
N VAL A 88 0.61 -5.33 -17.02
CA VAL A 88 0.57 -5.11 -15.56
C VAL A 88 0.79 -6.40 -14.77
N GLU A 89 0.27 -7.53 -15.25
CA GLU A 89 0.44 -8.84 -14.63
C GLU A 89 1.90 -9.34 -14.65
N ASP A 90 2.73 -8.82 -15.55
CA ASP A 90 4.12 -9.22 -15.67
C ASP A 90 4.99 -8.64 -14.54
N ILE A 91 4.55 -7.54 -13.93
CA ILE A 91 5.34 -6.79 -12.93
C ILE A 91 4.63 -6.59 -11.59
N MET A 92 3.36 -6.98 -11.46
CA MET A 92 2.61 -6.85 -10.22
C MET A 92 3.18 -7.73 -9.10
N GLU A 93 2.91 -7.37 -7.85
CA GLU A 93 3.06 -8.26 -6.70
C GLU A 93 1.88 -9.26 -6.68
N PRO A 94 2.11 -10.58 -6.79
CA PRO A 94 1.02 -11.56 -6.83
C PRO A 94 0.39 -11.78 -5.46
N ASN A 95 -0.77 -12.46 -5.46
CA ASN A 95 -1.49 -12.89 -4.27
C ASN A 95 -1.84 -11.71 -3.36
N PRO A 96 -2.79 -10.83 -3.72
CA PRO A 96 -3.10 -9.65 -2.92
C PRO A 96 -3.60 -10.05 -1.52
N VAL A 97 -3.41 -9.18 -0.52
CA VAL A 97 -3.96 -9.42 0.83
C VAL A 97 -5.47 -9.21 0.77
N VAL A 98 -6.21 -10.31 0.75
CA VAL A 98 -7.68 -10.32 0.82
C VAL A 98 -8.10 -10.68 2.25
N ILE A 99 -8.91 -9.83 2.86
CA ILE A 99 -9.38 -9.99 4.25
C ILE A 99 -10.90 -10.14 4.30
N SER A 100 -11.41 -10.53 5.47
CA SER A 100 -12.83 -10.57 5.77
C SER A 100 -13.16 -9.69 6.98
N ARG A 101 -14.46 -9.58 7.31
CA ARG A 101 -14.91 -8.92 8.54
C ARG A 101 -14.36 -9.59 9.80
N ASP A 102 -14.09 -10.89 9.74
CA ASP A 102 -13.62 -11.71 10.86
C ASP A 102 -12.09 -11.70 11.03
N THR A 103 -11.35 -11.11 10.08
CA THR A 103 -9.91 -10.94 10.21
C THR A 103 -9.60 -10.12 11.46
N LYS A 104 -8.67 -10.61 12.31
CA LYS A 104 -8.23 -9.85 13.48
C LYS A 104 -7.34 -8.70 13.07
N TYR A 105 -7.36 -7.63 13.86
CA TYR A 105 -6.50 -6.47 13.64
C TYR A 105 -5.02 -6.87 13.55
N LYS A 106 -4.53 -7.70 14.47
CA LYS A 106 -3.13 -8.15 14.46
C LYS A 106 -2.74 -8.90 13.19
N ASP A 107 -3.63 -9.76 12.67
CA ASP A 107 -3.36 -10.59 11.50
C ASP A 107 -3.21 -9.72 10.23
N LEU A 108 -4.01 -8.65 10.13
CA LEU A 108 -3.84 -7.63 9.09
C LEU A 108 -2.49 -6.93 9.19
N ILE A 109 -2.11 -6.49 10.40
CA ILE A 109 -0.83 -5.78 10.62
C ILE A 109 0.37 -6.69 10.35
N GLU A 110 0.30 -7.97 10.72
CA GLU A 110 1.33 -8.96 10.42
C GLU A 110 1.47 -9.20 8.91
N SER A 111 0.34 -9.36 8.20
CA SER A 111 0.34 -9.49 6.73
C SER A 111 0.99 -8.29 6.05
N TRP A 112 0.73 -7.07 6.54
CA TRP A 112 1.35 -5.85 6.02
C TRP A 112 2.84 -5.75 6.31
N LYS A 113 3.27 -6.20 7.50
CA LYS A 113 4.70 -6.24 7.87
C LYS A 113 5.46 -7.22 6.99
N GLU A 114 4.91 -8.41 6.76
CA GLU A 114 5.53 -9.45 5.93
C GLU A 114 5.72 -8.96 4.50
N ARG A 115 4.69 -8.32 3.92
CA ARG A 115 4.75 -7.81 2.54
C ARG A 115 5.48 -6.48 2.37
N GLY A 116 5.64 -5.72 3.45
CA GLY A 116 6.17 -4.36 3.39
C GLY A 116 5.22 -3.36 2.72
N ARG A 117 3.91 -3.65 2.71
CA ARG A 117 2.86 -2.84 2.08
C ARG A 117 1.63 -2.78 2.98
N ALA A 118 1.22 -1.58 3.36
CA ALA A 118 0.05 -1.35 4.21
C ALA A 118 -1.24 -1.21 3.38
N TYR A 119 -1.54 -2.26 2.60
CA TYR A 119 -2.67 -2.32 1.68
C TYR A 119 -3.29 -3.72 1.68
N ALA A 120 -4.62 -3.78 1.78
CA ALA A 120 -5.41 -4.99 1.67
C ALA A 120 -6.75 -4.67 1.02
N VAL A 121 -7.50 -5.69 0.64
CA VAL A 121 -8.86 -5.54 0.10
C VAL A 121 -9.86 -6.45 0.79
N ILE A 122 -11.10 -6.00 0.84
CA ILE A 122 -12.23 -6.72 1.39
C ILE A 122 -13.37 -6.72 0.39
N ALA A 123 -14.05 -7.86 0.22
CA ALA A 123 -15.25 -7.92 -0.59
C ALA A 123 -16.36 -7.04 0.02
N ASN A 124 -17.11 -6.33 -0.82
CA ASN A 124 -18.23 -5.49 -0.40
C ASN A 124 -19.58 -6.07 -0.84
N GLU A 125 -20.66 -5.48 -0.34
CA GLU A 125 -22.03 -5.95 -0.55
C GLU A 125 -22.51 -5.82 -2.01
N TRP A 126 -21.78 -5.08 -2.84
CA TRP A 126 -22.08 -4.87 -4.26
C TRP A 126 -21.35 -5.85 -5.18
N GLY A 127 -20.67 -6.86 -4.64
CA GLY A 127 -19.93 -7.84 -5.43
C GLY A 127 -18.55 -7.34 -5.91
N PHE A 128 -18.08 -6.20 -5.40
CA PHE A 128 -16.76 -5.64 -5.70
C PHE A 128 -15.84 -5.73 -4.47
N TYR A 129 -14.69 -5.06 -4.55
CA TYR A 129 -13.76 -4.90 -3.44
C TYR A 129 -13.70 -3.46 -2.94
N SER A 130 -13.37 -3.31 -1.67
CA SER A 130 -13.06 -2.05 -1.01
C SER A 130 -11.62 -2.09 -0.48
N ALA A 131 -10.93 -0.96 -0.51
CA ALA A 131 -9.54 -0.87 -0.09
C ALA A 131 -9.40 -0.63 1.41
N ILE A 132 -8.48 -1.37 2.05
CA ILE A 132 -8.05 -1.16 3.43
C ILE A 132 -6.60 -0.69 3.40
N SER A 133 -6.39 0.59 3.72
CA SER A 133 -5.06 1.21 3.75
C SER A 133 -4.65 1.58 5.18
N ALA A 134 -3.37 1.92 5.37
CA ALA A 134 -2.90 2.49 6.63
C ALA A 134 -3.79 3.66 7.12
N GLN A 135 -4.25 4.52 6.21
CA GLN A 135 -5.11 5.66 6.54
C GLN A 135 -6.47 5.22 7.10
N LYS A 136 -7.08 4.18 6.53
CA LYS A 136 -8.33 3.59 7.05
C LYS A 136 -8.13 3.07 8.47
N ILE A 137 -6.99 2.42 8.73
CA ILE A 137 -6.67 1.90 10.05
C ILE A 137 -6.41 3.00 11.09
N LEU A 138 -5.98 4.20 10.70
CA LEU A 138 -5.91 5.34 11.61
C LEU A 138 -7.30 5.72 12.17
N GLU A 139 -8.42 5.37 11.53
CA GLU A 139 -9.76 5.57 12.11
C GLU A 139 -9.94 4.76 13.41
N ILE A 140 -9.31 3.58 13.50
CA ILE A 140 -9.28 2.78 14.73
C ILE A 140 -8.39 3.49 15.76
N GLY A 141 -7.18 3.88 15.35
CA GLY A 141 -6.21 4.55 16.22
C GLY A 141 -6.74 5.82 16.90
N LYS A 142 -7.54 6.64 16.19
CA LYS A 142 -8.19 7.85 16.74
C LYS A 142 -9.14 7.57 17.91
N ARG A 143 -9.64 6.35 18.03
CA ARG A 143 -10.57 5.92 19.10
C ARG A 143 -9.83 5.27 20.27
N CYS A 144 -8.53 5.05 20.15
CA CYS A 144 -7.69 4.47 21.18
C CYS A 144 -7.18 5.57 22.12
N ILE A 145 -7.31 5.38 23.43
CA ILE A 145 -6.56 6.16 24.41
C ILE A 145 -5.22 5.45 24.62
N THR A 146 -4.12 6.18 24.55
CA THR A 146 -2.78 5.66 24.78
C THR A 146 -1.97 6.62 25.65
N GLU A 147 -1.15 6.06 26.54
CA GLU A 147 -0.16 6.82 27.32
C GLU A 147 1.15 7.03 26.54
N LEU A 148 1.25 6.49 25.31
CA LEU A 148 2.42 6.65 24.46
C LEU A 148 2.56 8.11 24.01
N SER A 149 3.75 8.66 24.23
CA SER A 149 4.21 9.93 23.70
C SER A 149 4.96 9.74 22.38
N ILE A 150 5.27 10.86 21.71
CA ILE A 150 6.13 10.83 20.51
C ILE A 150 7.55 10.36 20.86
N GLU A 151 8.00 10.58 22.10
CA GLU A 151 9.34 10.19 22.56
C GLU A 151 9.49 8.67 22.70
N ASP A 152 8.39 7.95 22.94
CA ASP A 152 8.34 6.49 23.01
C ASP A 152 8.47 5.83 21.62
N MET A 153 8.32 6.61 20.54
CA MET A 153 8.44 6.09 19.19
C MET A 153 9.92 5.89 18.79
N PRO A 154 10.26 4.75 18.16
CA PRO A 154 11.65 4.48 17.78
C PRO A 154 12.14 5.53 16.78
N LYS A 155 13.28 6.15 17.10
CA LYS A 155 13.96 7.07 16.17
C LYS A 155 14.47 6.29 14.97
N LYS A 156 14.01 6.65 13.78
CA LYS A 156 14.55 6.12 12.53
C LYS A 156 15.78 6.92 12.12
N LYS A 157 16.81 6.23 11.63
CA LYS A 157 17.97 6.88 11.01
C LYS A 157 17.48 7.72 9.84
N LEU A 158 17.88 8.99 9.81
CA LEU A 158 17.61 9.88 8.69
C LEU A 158 18.41 9.39 7.48
N VAL A 159 17.74 9.15 6.36
CA VAL A 159 18.40 8.83 5.09
C VAL A 159 18.42 10.09 4.25
N THR A 160 19.60 10.49 3.80
CA THR A 160 19.82 11.74 3.08
C THR A 160 20.28 11.50 1.65
N PHE A 161 20.16 12.54 0.82
CA PHE A 161 20.73 12.62 -0.52
C PHE A 161 21.30 14.03 -0.76
N LYS A 162 22.22 14.16 -1.71
CA LYS A 162 22.86 15.43 -2.08
C LYS A 162 22.29 16.00 -3.37
N LYS A 163 22.55 17.28 -3.65
CA LYS A 163 22.05 17.94 -4.87
C LYS A 163 22.62 17.35 -6.16
N ASP A 164 23.82 16.79 -6.08
CA ASP A 164 24.56 16.16 -7.17
C ASP A 164 24.24 14.67 -7.32
N ASP A 165 23.44 14.09 -6.42
CA ASP A 165 22.97 12.71 -6.59
C ASP A 165 22.06 12.60 -7.82
N THR A 166 22.31 11.57 -8.62
CA THR A 166 21.44 11.26 -9.75
C THR A 166 20.09 10.75 -9.25
N PHE A 167 19.06 10.82 -10.10
CA PHE A 167 17.78 10.19 -9.81
C PHE A 167 17.93 8.70 -9.46
N GLY A 168 18.80 7.98 -10.18
CA GLY A 168 19.10 6.57 -9.88
C GLY A 168 19.67 6.37 -8.48
N ASN A 169 20.60 7.24 -8.04
CA ASN A 169 21.17 7.19 -6.69
C ASN A 169 20.07 7.34 -5.63
N VAL A 170 19.19 8.33 -5.81
CA VAL A 170 18.08 8.62 -4.91
C VAL A 170 17.15 7.41 -4.80
N ILE A 171 16.66 6.90 -5.93
CA ILE A 171 15.71 5.77 -5.93
C ILE A 171 16.36 4.49 -5.36
N ASN A 172 17.61 4.17 -5.71
CA ASN A 172 18.32 3.02 -5.14
C ASN A 172 18.44 3.14 -3.61
N SER A 173 18.79 4.33 -3.10
CA SER A 173 18.84 4.59 -1.66
C SER A 173 17.48 4.41 -0.97
N MET A 174 16.37 4.76 -1.63
CA MET A 174 15.01 4.48 -1.14
C MET A 174 14.78 2.98 -0.94
N PHE A 175 15.14 2.16 -1.93
CA PHE A 175 14.99 0.70 -1.88
C PHE A 175 15.88 0.05 -0.84
N GLU A 176 17.18 0.38 -0.84
CA GLU A 176 18.17 -0.17 0.10
C GLU A 176 17.77 0.11 1.56
N ASN A 177 17.28 1.32 1.84
CA ASN A 177 16.89 1.73 3.18
C ASN A 177 15.41 1.45 3.50
N LYS A 178 14.65 0.83 2.58
CA LYS A 178 13.21 0.56 2.71
C LYS A 178 12.42 1.82 3.14
N THR A 179 12.77 2.98 2.56
CA THR A 179 12.16 4.28 2.87
C THR A 179 11.46 4.86 1.64
N ARG A 180 10.37 5.60 1.87
CA ARG A 180 9.64 6.32 0.83
C ARG A 180 10.05 7.79 0.71
N LYS A 181 10.92 8.26 1.61
CA LYS A 181 11.35 9.66 1.69
C LYS A 181 12.84 9.73 2.03
N LEU A 182 13.52 10.65 1.37
CA LEU A 182 14.91 11.03 1.58
C LEU A 182 14.97 12.52 1.88
N PHE A 183 15.96 12.94 2.65
CA PHE A 183 16.13 14.34 3.04
C PHE A 183 17.32 14.95 2.29
N LEU A 184 17.13 16.13 1.71
CA LEU A 184 18.23 16.84 1.05
C LEU A 184 19.22 17.35 2.10
N GLU A 185 20.50 17.03 1.95
CA GLU A 185 21.55 17.54 2.84
C GLU A 185 21.61 19.08 2.82
N GLY A 186 21.84 19.67 4.01
CA GLY A 186 22.03 21.12 4.15
C GLY A 186 20.74 21.95 4.17
N LYS A 187 19.57 21.34 4.41
CA LYS A 187 18.35 22.04 4.80
C LYS A 187 17.92 21.59 6.20
N SER A 188 18.32 22.37 7.22
CA SER A 188 17.75 22.36 8.57
C SER A 188 16.43 23.12 8.60
#